data_AF-A0A5B7EU73-F1
#
_entry.id   AF-A0A5B7EU73-F1
#
_cell.length_a   1.000
_cell.length_b   1.000
_cell.length_c   1.000
_cell.angle_alpha   90.00
_cell.angle_beta   90.00
_cell.angle_gamma   90.00
#
_symmetry.space_group_name_H-M   'P 1'
#
loop_
_entity.id
_entity.type
_entity.pdbx_description
1 polymer ?
#
loop_
_entity_poly.entity_id
_entity_poly.type
_entity_poly.pdbx_seq_one_letter_code
_entity_poly.pdbx_strand_id
1 'polypeptide(L)'
;MWQSFAVFMTPSIQRVVEFAKRVPGFSELSQDDQLILIKVGFLEVWLTHVSRMVSALDNTLTFSDGSYVTRTQMEVMFDEEEEKVQKILRKRRRRRIEKVGRNHASETHLFPNVVMRMPELRQIGARHHEHLNWFRSNWSRLKLPPLFAEIFDIPKCEEDLL
;
A
#
# COMPACT_ATOMS: atom_id res chain seq x y z
N MET A 1 -2.20 -6.68 -13.10
CA MET A 1 -1.25 -6.58 -11.96
C MET A 1 -1.87 -5.80 -10.82
N TRP A 2 -2.27 -4.55 -11.04
CA TRP A 2 -2.96 -3.74 -10.02
C TRP A 2 -4.28 -4.32 -9.49
N GLN A 3 -5.10 -4.95 -10.33
CA GLN A 3 -6.31 -5.64 -9.84
C GLN A 3 -5.98 -6.80 -8.88
N SER A 4 -4.94 -7.60 -9.19
CA SER A 4 -4.45 -8.65 -8.30
C SER A 4 -3.91 -8.07 -6.99
N PHE A 5 -3.19 -6.94 -7.06
CA PHE A 5 -2.72 -6.21 -5.89
C PHE A 5 -3.88 -5.71 -5.00
N ALA A 6 -4.95 -5.18 -5.61
CA ALA A 6 -6.16 -4.79 -4.89
C ALA A 6 -6.82 -5.97 -4.17
N VAL A 7 -6.86 -7.15 -4.82
CA VAL A 7 -7.34 -8.40 -4.19
C VAL A 7 -6.49 -8.78 -2.98
N PHE A 8 -5.16 -8.72 -3.08
CA PHE A 8 -4.26 -9.03 -1.95
C PHE A 8 -4.38 -8.05 -0.79
N MET A 9 -4.68 -6.78 -1.08
CA MET A 9 -4.84 -5.74 -0.06
C MET A 9 -6.18 -5.83 0.68
N THR A 10 -7.22 -6.33 0.01
CA THR A 10 -8.60 -6.34 0.53
C THR A 10 -8.77 -7.03 1.88
N PRO A 11 -8.20 -8.23 2.14
CA PRO A 11 -8.30 -8.88 3.45
C PRO A 11 -7.72 -8.03 4.61
N SER A 12 -6.77 -7.13 4.31
CA SER A 12 -6.19 -6.26 5.34
C SER A 12 -7.12 -5.12 5.75
N ILE A 13 -8.11 -4.76 4.94
CA ILE A 13 -9.09 -3.70 5.27
C ILE A 13 -9.81 -4.05 6.57
N GLN A 14 -10.36 -5.25 6.67
CA GLN A 14 -11.02 -5.73 7.87
C GLN A 14 -10.09 -5.73 9.09
N ARG A 15 -8.83 -6.15 8.91
CA ARG A 15 -7.84 -6.16 9.99
C ARG A 15 -7.51 -4.75 10.47
N VAL A 16 -7.43 -3.77 9.59
CA VAL A 16 -7.19 -2.36 9.95
C VAL A 16 -8.41 -1.76 10.65
N VAL A 17 -9.63 -2.07 10.20
CA VAL A 17 -10.87 -1.64 10.87
C VAL A 17 -10.92 -2.19 12.31
N GLU A 18 -10.66 -3.48 12.49
CA GLU A 18 -10.64 -4.12 13.81
C GLU A 18 -9.47 -3.67 14.68
N PHE A 19 -8.36 -3.22 14.08
CA PHE A 19 -7.30 -2.53 14.80
C PHE A 19 -7.77 -1.15 15.28
N ALA A 20 -8.38 -0.34 14.41
CA ALA A 20 -8.83 1.01 14.72
C ALA A 20 -9.86 1.01 15.86
N LYS A 21 -10.84 0.09 15.85
CA LYS A 21 -11.83 -0.07 16.92
C LYS A 21 -11.24 -0.34 18.30
N ARG A 22 -10.02 -0.91 18.37
CA ARG A 22 -9.30 -1.19 19.62
C ARG A 22 -8.46 0.00 20.10
N VAL A 23 -8.31 1.05 19.30
CA VAL A 23 -7.62 2.28 19.70
C VAL A 23 -8.53 3.05 20.68
N PRO A 24 -8.06 3.40 21.89
CA PRO A 24 -8.84 4.16 22.85
C PRO A 24 -9.39 5.45 22.25
N GLY A 25 -10.68 5.73 22.47
CA GLY A 25 -11.37 6.91 21.94
C GLY A 25 -11.80 6.83 20.48
N PHE A 26 -11.34 5.85 19.69
CA PHE A 26 -11.72 5.75 18.28
C PHE A 26 -13.22 5.46 18.08
N SER A 27 -13.75 4.51 18.84
CA SER A 27 -15.17 4.12 18.76
C SER A 27 -16.13 5.18 19.30
N GLU A 28 -15.60 6.22 19.96
CA GLU A 28 -16.37 7.36 20.48
C GLU A 28 -16.55 8.47 19.43
N LEU A 29 -15.79 8.42 18.33
CA LEU A 29 -15.92 9.34 17.20
C LEU A 29 -17.19 9.07 16.39
N SER A 30 -17.61 10.05 15.59
CA SER A 30 -18.70 9.86 14.63
C SER A 30 -18.34 8.79 13.59
N GLN A 31 -19.35 8.13 13.00
CA GLN A 31 -19.11 7.12 11.96
C GLN A 31 -18.36 7.73 10.75
N ASP A 32 -18.68 8.98 10.39
CA ASP A 32 -18.01 9.69 9.31
C ASP A 32 -16.52 9.94 9.64
N ASP A 33 -16.22 10.38 10.86
CA ASP A 33 -14.82 10.59 11.29
C ASP A 33 -14.04 9.27 11.36
N GLN A 34 -14.66 8.20 11.87
CA GLN A 34 -14.05 6.87 11.88
C GLN A 34 -13.71 6.42 10.46
N LEU A 35 -14.63 6.60 9.51
CA LEU A 35 -14.44 6.24 8.11
C LEU A 35 -13.32 7.08 7.47
N ILE A 36 -13.31 8.39 7.68
CA ILE A 36 -12.26 9.29 7.16
C ILE A 36 -10.89 8.86 7.70
N LEU A 37 -10.76 8.63 9.00
CA LEU A 37 -9.51 8.21 9.62
C LEU A 37 -9.01 6.87 9.06
N ILE A 38 -9.91 5.91 8.88
CA ILE A 38 -9.58 4.62 8.27
C ILE A 38 -9.11 4.83 6.83
N LYS A 39 -9.86 5.55 6.00
CA LYS A 39 -9.50 5.79 4.58
C LYS A 39 -8.13 6.47 4.43
N VAL A 40 -7.90 7.53 5.20
CA VAL A 40 -6.64 8.29 5.14
C VAL A 40 -5.46 7.49 5.70
N GLY A 41 -5.65 6.76 6.81
CA GLY A 41 -4.59 6.04 7.50
C GLY A 41 -4.33 4.62 6.96
N PHE A 42 -5.25 4.05 6.18
CA PHE A 42 -5.24 2.63 5.83
C PHE A 42 -3.91 2.18 5.22
N LEU A 43 -3.42 2.92 4.22
CA LEU A 43 -2.21 2.53 3.50
C LEU A 43 -0.96 2.58 4.40
N GLU A 44 -0.84 3.58 5.27
CA GLU A 44 0.30 3.69 6.20
C GLU A 44 0.34 2.54 7.21
N VAL A 45 -0.84 2.20 7.77
CA VAL A 45 -0.99 1.04 8.67
C VAL A 45 -0.70 -0.26 7.92
N TRP A 46 -1.20 -0.39 6.70
CA TRP A 46 -0.96 -1.56 5.85
C TRP A 46 0.53 -1.73 5.52
N LEU A 47 1.22 -0.66 5.10
CA LEU A 47 2.66 -0.66 4.80
C LEU A 47 3.49 -1.08 6.01
N THR A 48 3.13 -0.57 7.20
CA THR A 48 3.77 -0.97 8.46
C THR A 48 3.62 -2.47 8.71
N HIS A 49 2.44 -3.02 8.46
CA HIS A 49 2.17 -4.44 8.62
C HIS A 49 2.96 -5.30 7.62
N VAL A 50 2.90 -4.97 6.32
CA VAL A 50 3.54 -5.76 5.27
C VAL A 50 5.06 -5.60 5.20
N SER A 51 5.62 -4.56 5.83
CA SER A 51 7.07 -4.36 5.94
C SER A 51 7.80 -5.58 6.51
N ARG A 52 7.14 -6.30 7.43
CA ARG A 52 7.64 -7.50 8.11
C ARG A 52 7.65 -8.73 7.22
N MET A 53 6.91 -8.66 6.12
CA MET A 53 6.71 -9.74 5.15
C MET A 53 7.59 -9.57 3.90
N VAL A 54 8.43 -8.54 3.88
CA VAL A 54 9.41 -8.29 2.81
C VAL A 54 10.64 -9.15 3.04
N SER A 55 10.95 -10.03 2.08
CA SER A 55 12.24 -10.70 2.00
C SER A 55 13.25 -9.79 1.31
N ALA A 56 14.25 -9.31 2.06
CA ALA A 56 15.34 -8.52 1.48
C ALA A 56 16.28 -9.37 0.59
N LEU A 57 16.35 -10.68 0.85
CA LEU A 57 17.16 -11.61 0.06
C LEU A 57 16.50 -11.85 -1.31
N ASP A 58 15.20 -12.16 -1.29
CA ASP A 58 14.47 -12.52 -2.50
C ASP A 58 13.91 -11.29 -3.24
N ASN A 59 13.96 -10.12 -2.59
CA ASN A 59 13.33 -8.89 -3.05
C ASN A 59 11.83 -9.08 -3.38
N THR A 60 11.12 -9.79 -2.51
CA THR A 60 9.69 -10.06 -2.63
C THR A 60 8.93 -9.58 -1.40
N LEU A 61 7.67 -9.20 -1.60
CA LEU A 61 6.65 -9.12 -0.57
C LEU A 61 5.81 -10.39 -0.65
N THR A 62 5.80 -11.21 0.40
CA THR A 62 4.99 -12.44 0.47
C THR A 62 3.76 -12.19 1.33
N PHE A 63 2.57 -12.60 0.88
CA PHE A 63 1.32 -12.48 1.61
C PHE A 63 1.04 -13.73 2.46
N SER A 64 0.05 -13.65 3.35
CA SER A 64 -0.27 -14.74 4.28
C SER A 64 -0.80 -16.02 3.62
N ASP A 65 -1.28 -15.93 2.38
CA ASP A 65 -1.73 -17.07 1.55
C ASP A 65 -0.57 -17.71 0.75
N GLY A 66 0.67 -17.22 0.93
CA GLY A 66 1.85 -17.69 0.20
C GLY A 66 2.02 -17.05 -1.19
N SER A 67 1.07 -16.24 -1.65
CA SER A 67 1.27 -15.42 -2.85
C SER A 67 2.37 -14.38 -2.62
N TYR A 68 3.03 -13.91 -3.68
CA TYR A 68 4.08 -12.91 -3.54
C TYR A 68 4.11 -11.94 -4.71
N VAL A 69 4.63 -10.75 -4.45
CA VAL A 69 4.89 -9.69 -5.42
C VAL A 69 6.38 -9.35 -5.38
N THR A 70 7.05 -9.39 -6.52
CA THR A 70 8.47 -9.04 -6.60
C THR A 70 8.66 -7.53 -6.59
N ARG A 71 9.86 -7.07 -6.22
CA ARG A 71 10.27 -5.66 -6.32
C ARG A 71 9.99 -5.10 -7.72
N THR A 72 10.35 -5.85 -8.77
CA THR A 72 10.14 -5.41 -10.16
C THR A 72 8.66 -5.26 -10.49
N GLN A 73 7.79 -6.14 -9.97
CA GLN A 73 6.34 -6.00 -10.13
C GLN A 73 5.82 -4.77 -9.39
N MET A 74 6.31 -4.48 -8.18
CA MET A 74 5.98 -3.23 -7.48
C MET A 74 6.48 -2.00 -8.24
N GLU A 75 7.71 -2.03 -8.76
CA GLU A 75 8.26 -0.93 -9.56
C GLU A 75 7.37 -0.64 -10.76
N VAL A 76 6.95 -1.67 -11.51
CA VAL A 76 6.01 -1.51 -12.64
C VAL A 76 4.65 -0.97 -12.20
N MET A 77 4.17 -1.33 -11.00
CA MET A 77 2.90 -0.81 -10.48
C MET A 77 3.00 0.67 -10.08
N PHE A 78 4.11 1.11 -9.51
CA PHE A 78 4.29 2.45 -8.95
C PHE A 78 5.15 3.39 -9.81
N ASP A 79 5.51 2.99 -11.03
CA ASP A 79 6.18 3.86 -11.99
C ASP A 79 5.17 4.83 -12.59
N GLU A 80 5.46 6.13 -12.51
CA GLU A 80 4.60 7.21 -13.01
C GLU A 80 4.72 7.41 -14.53
N GLU A 81 5.55 6.62 -15.22
CA GLU A 81 5.94 6.87 -16.60
C GLU A 81 5.71 5.69 -17.54
N GLU A 82 4.46 5.44 -17.92
CA GLU A 82 4.16 4.54 -19.06
C GLU A 82 4.94 4.92 -20.34
N GLU A 83 5.38 6.19 -20.49
CA GLU A 83 6.06 6.67 -21.70
C GLU A 83 7.60 6.71 -21.63
N LYS A 84 8.22 6.88 -20.45
CA LYS A 84 9.71 6.95 -20.34
C LYS A 84 10.35 5.64 -19.91
N VAL A 85 9.60 4.70 -19.34
CA VAL A 85 10.07 3.37 -18.93
C VAL A 85 10.70 2.60 -20.12
N GLN A 86 10.12 2.71 -21.32
CA GLN A 86 10.69 2.15 -22.55
C GLN A 86 12.05 2.75 -22.93
N LYS A 87 12.29 4.02 -22.57
CA LYS A 87 13.53 4.76 -22.88
C LYS A 87 14.61 4.56 -21.81
N ILE A 88 14.22 4.34 -20.56
CA ILE A 88 15.12 4.17 -19.40
C ILE A 88 15.54 2.71 -19.20
N LEU A 89 14.68 1.73 -19.49
CA LEU A 89 15.02 0.30 -19.43
C LEU A 89 16.17 -0.07 -20.39
N ARG A 90 16.32 0.68 -21.50
CA ARG A 90 17.49 0.58 -22.40
C ARG A 90 18.78 1.18 -21.82
N LYS A 91 18.71 2.07 -20.81
CA LYS A 91 19.87 2.82 -20.29
C LYS A 91 20.29 2.49 -18.85
N ARG A 92 19.44 1.92 -17.99
CA ARG A 92 19.71 1.78 -16.54
C ARG A 92 20.04 0.38 -16.01
N ARG A 93 20.26 -0.62 -16.87
CA ARG A 93 20.73 -1.97 -16.49
C ARG A 93 22.14 -2.03 -15.87
N ARG A 94 22.72 -0.90 -15.41
CA ARG A 94 24.15 -0.76 -15.09
C ARG A 94 24.53 0.01 -13.81
N ARG A 95 23.64 0.21 -12.84
CA ARG A 95 24.03 0.75 -11.51
C ARG A 95 23.18 0.07 -10.43
N ARG A 96 23.52 -1.17 -10.04
CA ARG A 96 24.29 -1.52 -8.82
C ARG A 96 23.67 -0.86 -7.58
N ILE A 97 22.74 -1.56 -6.93
CA ILE A 97 22.94 -2.20 -5.61
C ILE A 97 23.56 -1.24 -4.60
N GLU A 98 22.76 -0.67 -3.69
CA GLU A 98 23.26 -0.32 -2.36
C GLU A 98 22.15 -0.21 -1.30
N LYS A 99 22.43 -0.88 -0.17
CA LYS A 99 21.87 -0.75 1.18
C LYS A 99 20.47 -1.33 1.45
N VAL A 100 20.48 -2.66 1.64
CA VAL A 100 19.61 -3.35 2.59
C VAL A 100 20.00 -2.93 4.01
N GLY A 101 19.08 -2.28 4.72
CA GLY A 101 19.20 -2.00 6.15
C GLY A 101 19.02 -3.31 6.93
N ARG A 102 20.01 -3.63 7.76
CA ARG A 102 20.03 -4.81 8.64
C ARG A 102 19.00 -4.63 9.75
N ASN A 103 18.23 -5.69 10.01
CA ASN A 103 17.54 -5.87 11.28
C ASN A 103 18.58 -5.87 12.41
N HIS A 104 18.44 -4.96 13.38
CA HIS A 104 19.12 -5.07 14.66
C HIS A 104 18.07 -5.32 15.73
N ALA A 105 18.07 -6.55 16.23
CA ALA A 105 17.42 -6.95 17.46
C ALA A 105 18.30 -6.51 18.62
N SER A 106 18.10 -5.30 19.16
CA SER A 106 18.46 -4.85 20.53
C SER A 106 18.60 -3.32 20.62
N GLU A 107 17.54 -2.51 20.56
CA GLU A 107 17.75 -1.05 20.65
C GLU A 107 16.69 -0.29 21.47
N THR A 108 17.17 0.38 22.51
CA THR A 108 16.54 1.38 23.38
C THR A 108 16.03 2.63 22.62
N HIS A 109 16.06 2.63 21.27
CA HIS A 109 15.72 3.76 20.40
C HIS A 109 14.69 3.41 19.30
N LEU A 110 13.86 2.38 19.51
CA LEU A 110 12.81 1.98 18.55
C LEU A 110 11.88 3.13 18.16
N PHE A 111 11.40 3.91 19.13
CA PHE A 111 10.44 4.98 18.89
C PHE A 111 11.04 6.13 18.04
N PRO A 112 12.21 6.71 18.37
CA PRO A 112 12.89 7.66 17.49
C PRO A 112 13.10 7.15 16.06
N ASN A 113 13.49 5.88 15.90
CA ASN A 113 13.72 5.29 14.57
C ASN A 113 12.44 5.18 13.74
N VAL A 114 11.31 4.82 14.37
CA VAL A 114 9.99 4.79 13.71
C VAL A 114 9.57 6.21 13.31
N VAL A 115 9.74 7.19 14.20
CA VAL A 115 9.41 8.60 13.93
C VAL A 115 10.20 9.13 12.73
N MET A 116 11.48 8.79 12.60
CA MET A 116 12.29 9.19 11.44
C MET A 116 11.83 8.57 10.11
N ARG A 117 11.09 7.46 10.13
CA ARG A 117 10.56 6.78 8.95
C ARG A 117 9.16 7.24 8.54
N MET A 118 8.45 7.94 9.43
CA MET A 118 7.10 8.48 9.15
C MET A 118 7.04 9.38 7.89
N PRO A 119 8.01 10.28 7.62
CA PRO A 119 7.98 11.10 6.39
C PRO A 119 8.03 10.27 5.11
N GLU A 120 8.79 9.16 5.13
CA GLU A 120 8.92 8.25 3.99
C GLU A 120 7.60 7.51 3.72
N LEU A 121 6.93 7.03 4.79
CA LEU A 121 5.60 6.42 4.69
C LEU A 121 4.55 7.40 4.12
N ARG A 122 4.55 8.65 4.60
CA ARG A 122 3.67 9.70 4.09
C ARG A 122 3.90 9.99 2.61
N GLN A 123 5.17 10.02 2.18
CA GLN A 123 5.51 10.23 0.77
C GLN A 123 5.03 9.06 -0.11
N ILE A 124 5.18 7.82 0.36
CA ILE A 124 4.61 6.65 -0.35
C ILE A 124 3.09 6.77 -0.43
N GLY A 125 2.43 7.22 0.65
CA GLY A 125 0.99 7.45 0.67
C GLY A 125 0.52 8.51 -0.32
N ALA A 126 1.23 9.63 -0.42
CA ALA A 126 0.94 10.67 -1.40
C ALA A 126 1.04 10.14 -2.84
N ARG A 127 2.12 9.42 -3.16
CA ARG A 127 2.31 8.83 -4.50
C ARG A 127 1.27 7.76 -4.84
N HIS A 128 0.91 6.92 -3.87
CA HIS A 128 -0.19 5.97 -4.03
C HIS A 128 -1.51 6.71 -4.30
N HIS A 129 -1.79 7.80 -3.58
CA HIS A 129 -2.98 8.61 -3.78
C HIS A 129 -3.03 9.24 -5.19
N GLU A 130 -1.91 9.75 -5.69
CA GLU A 130 -1.82 10.24 -7.07
C GLU A 130 -2.10 9.14 -8.08
N HIS A 131 -1.55 7.94 -7.86
CA HIS A 131 -1.78 6.80 -8.73
C HIS A 131 -3.27 6.38 -8.78
N LEU A 132 -3.98 6.45 -7.65
CA LEU A 132 -5.42 6.17 -7.58
C LEU A 132 -6.26 7.08 -8.49
N ASN A 133 -5.79 8.28 -8.84
CA ASN A 133 -6.53 9.17 -9.75
C ASN A 133 -6.75 8.56 -11.13
N TRP A 134 -5.81 7.76 -11.62
CA TRP A 134 -5.99 7.02 -12.87
C TRP A 134 -7.11 5.98 -12.71
N PHE A 135 -7.17 5.27 -11.58
CA PHE A 135 -8.22 4.28 -11.31
C PHE A 135 -9.59 4.93 -11.20
N ARG A 136 -9.66 6.07 -10.51
CA ARG A 136 -10.89 6.87 -10.42
C ARG A 136 -11.37 7.33 -11.79
N SER A 137 -10.47 7.69 -12.70
CA SER A 137 -10.81 8.12 -14.06
C SER A 137 -11.16 6.96 -15.01
N ASN A 138 -10.66 5.75 -14.73
CA ASN A 138 -10.79 4.57 -15.61
C ASN A 138 -11.62 3.44 -14.98
N TRP A 139 -12.42 3.76 -13.95
CA TRP A 139 -13.09 2.79 -13.09
C TRP A 139 -13.97 1.79 -13.85
N SER A 140 -14.64 2.22 -14.92
CA SER A 140 -15.52 1.37 -15.73
C SER A 140 -14.78 0.22 -16.43
N ARG A 141 -13.46 0.31 -16.56
CA ARG A 141 -12.59 -0.71 -17.16
C ARG A 141 -11.99 -1.66 -16.13
N LEU A 142 -12.29 -1.43 -14.85
CA LEU A 142 -11.63 -2.10 -13.73
C LEU A 142 -12.62 -3.02 -13.02
N LYS A 143 -12.15 -4.23 -12.69
CA LYS A 143 -12.83 -5.14 -11.77
C LYS A 143 -12.08 -5.09 -10.46
N LEU A 144 -12.61 -4.35 -9.49
CA LEU A 144 -11.99 -4.15 -8.17
C LEU A 144 -12.88 -4.72 -7.08
N PRO A 145 -12.29 -5.26 -6.00
CA PRO A 145 -13.08 -5.63 -4.83
C PRO A 145 -13.86 -4.42 -4.27
N PRO A 146 -15.14 -4.57 -3.89
CA PRO A 146 -15.97 -3.45 -3.45
C PRO A 146 -15.41 -2.67 -2.25
N LEU A 147 -14.81 -3.39 -1.29
CA LEU A 147 -14.16 -2.79 -0.12
C LEU A 147 -12.91 -2.00 -0.48
N PHE A 148 -12.12 -2.49 -1.45
CA PHE A 148 -10.95 -1.76 -1.93
C PHE A 148 -11.37 -0.46 -2.61
N ALA A 149 -12.38 -0.52 -3.47
CA ALA A 149 -12.93 0.67 -4.12
C ALA A 149 -13.48 1.68 -3.10
N GLU A 150 -14.15 1.20 -2.04
CA GLU A 150 -14.68 2.03 -0.97
C GLU A 150 -13.60 2.73 -0.15
N ILE A 151 -12.55 2.01 0.26
CA ILE A 151 -11.45 2.58 1.06
C ILE A 151 -10.68 3.66 0.29
N PHE A 152 -10.60 3.54 -1.03
CA PHE A 152 -9.84 4.46 -1.88
C PHE A 152 -10.69 5.43 -2.70
N ASP A 153 -12.00 5.49 -2.42
CA ASP A 153 -12.96 6.36 -3.12
C ASP A 153 -12.89 6.22 -4.64
N ILE A 154 -12.86 4.96 -5.12
CA ILE A 154 -12.93 4.63 -6.55
C ILE A 154 -14.39 4.40 -6.91
N PRO A 155 -14.95 5.07 -7.94
CA PRO A 155 -16.31 4.83 -8.39
C PRO A 155 -16.51 3.36 -8.80
N LYS A 156 -17.72 2.84 -8.62
CA LYS A 156 -18.09 1.45 -8.92
C LYS A 156 -19.47 1.39 -9.55
N CYS A 157 -19.74 0.35 -10.35
CA CYS A 157 -21.07 0.11 -10.88
C CYS A 157 -21.99 -0.29 -9.73
N GLU A 158 -23.21 0.26 -9.67
CA GLU A 158 -24.18 -0.08 -8.61
C GLU A 158 -24.58 -1.56 -8.64
N GLU A 159 -24.47 -2.22 -9.80
CA GLU A 159 -24.73 -3.65 -9.97
C GLU A 159 -23.71 -4.56 -9.25
N ASP A 160 -22.50 -4.08 -8.94
CA ASP A 160 -21.46 -4.84 -8.21
C ASP A 160 -21.67 -4.81 -6.68
N LEU A 161 -22.72 -4.15 -6.20
CA LEU A 161 -23.09 -4.02 -4.78
C LEU A 161 -24.20 -4.99 -4.34
N LEU A 162 -24.81 -5.70 -5.28
CA LEU A 162 -25.88 -6.69 -5.08
C LEU A 162 -25.32 -8.12 -5.03
#